data_AF-A0A4R1Q0V7-F1
#
_entry.id   AF-A0A4R1Q0V7-F1
#
_cell.length_a   1.000
_cell.length_b   1.000
_cell.length_c   1.000
_cell.angle_alpha   90.00
_cell.angle_beta   90.00
_cell.angle_gamma   90.00
#
_symmetry.space_group_name_H-M   'P 1'
#
loop_
_entity.id
_entity.type
_entity.pdbx_description
1 polymer ?
#
loop_
_entity_poly.entity_id
_entity_poly.type
_entity_poly.pdbx_seq_one_letter_code
_entity_poly.pdbx_strand_id
1 'polypeptide(L)' 'MHGRVRMKRNNDIANLKEALRLPGLAYVDCAARQELRLALQRWPLLAELLAARGVEP' A
#
# COMPACT_ATOMS: atom_id res chain seq x y z
N MET A 1 -8.88 -8.52 16.34
CA MET A 1 -7.45 -8.11 16.41
C MET A 1 -6.89 -7.98 14.99
N HIS A 2 -7.05 -6.82 14.32
CA HIS A 2 -6.74 -6.66 12.89
C HIS A 2 -5.71 -5.56 12.61
N GLY A 3 -4.56 -5.60 13.30
CA GLY A 3 -3.50 -4.58 13.17
C GLY A 3 -2.12 -5.07 12.73
N ARG A 4 -1.88 -6.38 12.64
CA ARG A 4 -0.50 -6.92 12.54
C ARG A 4 -0.02 -7.35 11.15
N VAL A 5 -0.90 -7.43 10.15
CA VAL A 5 -0.54 -7.97 8.82
C VAL A 5 0.16 -6.92 7.94
N ARG A 6 -0.18 -5.64 8.10
CA ARG A 6 0.38 -4.56 7.24
C ARG A 6 1.85 -4.25 7.54
N MET A 7 2.28 -4.39 8.80
CA MET A 7 3.67 -4.10 9.21
C MET A 7 4.68 -5.16 8.77
N LYS A 8 4.30 -6.45 8.72
CA LYS A 8 5.23 -7.53 8.34
C LYS A 8 5.68 -7.43 6.88
N ARG A 9 4.75 -7.30 5.92
CA ARG A 9 5.09 -7.24 4.48
C ARG A 9 6.03 -6.09 4.14
N ASN A 10 5.79 -4.92 4.75
CA ASN A 10 6.61 -3.74 4.50
C ASN A 10 8.04 -3.92 5.04
N ASN A 11 8.19 -4.66 6.14
CA ASN A 11 9.50 -4.97 6.71
C ASN A 11 10.28 -5.95 5.83
N ASP A 12 9.65 -6.99 5.30
CA ASP A 12 10.34 -8.00 4.50
C ASP A 12 10.89 -7.41 3.18
N ILE A 13 10.15 -6.49 2.55
CA ILE A 13 10.62 -5.75 1.37
C ILE A 13 11.77 -4.81 1.72
N ALA A 14 11.69 -4.11 2.86
CA ALA A 14 12.78 -3.25 3.33
C ALA A 14 14.06 -4.06 3.57
N ASN A 15 13.95 -5.19 4.29
CA ASN A 15 15.04 -6.12 4.54
C ASN A 15 15.64 -6.68 3.24
N LEU A 16 14.79 -7.00 2.26
CA LEU A 16 15.24 -7.48 0.95
C LEU A 16 16.01 -6.40 0.17
N LYS A 17 15.55 -5.14 0.19
CA LYS A 17 16.28 -4.03 -0.46
C LYS A 17 17.67 -3.84 0.14
N GLU A 18 17.79 -3.93 1.47
CA GLU A 18 19.08 -3.85 2.15
C GLU A 18 19.98 -5.03 1.77
N ALA A 19 19.46 -6.27 1.81
CA ALA A 19 20.20 -7.48 1.45
C ALA A 19 20.70 -7.44 0.00
N LEU A 20 19.91 -6.89 -0.92
CA LEU A 20 20.27 -6.75 -2.34
C LEU A 20 21.12 -5.50 -2.62
N ARG A 21 21.43 -4.68 -1.62
CA ARG A 21 22.14 -3.39 -1.76
C ARG A 21 21.44 -2.42 -2.73
N LEU A 22 20.11 -2.43 -2.73
CA LEU A 22 19.26 -1.58 -3.58
C LEU A 22 18.31 -0.70 -2.73
N PRO A 23 18.82 0.14 -1.81
CA PRO A 23 17.98 0.93 -0.90
C PRO A 23 17.09 1.94 -1.62
N GLY A 24 17.55 2.46 -2.77
CA GLY A 24 16.80 3.40 -3.61
C GLY A 24 15.76 2.76 -4.52
N LEU A 25 15.59 1.43 -4.51
CA LEU A 25 14.63 0.75 -5.38
C LEU A 25 13.21 1.16 -5.00
N ALA A 26 12.53 1.85 -5.91
CA ALA A 26 11.12 2.21 -5.78
C ALA A 26 10.27 0.94 -5.93
N TYR A 27 10.02 0.26 -4.82
CA TYR A 27 9.11 -0.89 -4.79
C TYR A 27 7.66 -0.40 -4.88
N VAL A 28 6.91 -1.00 -5.80
CA VAL A 28 5.48 -0.76 -5.99
C VAL A 28 4.74 -2.09 -5.88
N ASP A 29 3.79 -2.19 -4.95
CA ASP A 29 2.90 -3.35 -4.86
C ASP A 29 1.75 -3.20 -5.86
N CYS A 30 1.93 -3.77 -7.06
CA CYS A 30 0.94 -3.70 -8.13
C CYS A 30 -0.38 -4.37 -7.76
N ALA A 31 -0.35 -5.44 -6.96
CA ALA A 31 -1.55 -6.15 -6.53
C ALA A 31 -2.37 -5.30 -5.57
N ALA A 32 -1.73 -4.73 -4.53
CA ALA A 32 -2.39 -3.83 -3.60
C ALA A 32 -2.96 -2.57 -4.30
N ARG A 33 -2.23 -2.02 -5.28
CA ARG A 33 -2.71 -0.89 -6.09
C ARG A 33 -3.97 -1.24 -6.89
N GLN A 34 -3.98 -2.41 -7.52
CA GLN A 34 -5.12 -2.87 -8.30
C GLN A 34 -6.33 -3.20 -7.41
N GLU A 35 -6.12 -3.80 -6.23
CA GLU A 35 -7.19 -4.04 -5.24
C GLU A 35 -7.80 -2.73 -4.73
N LEU A 36 -6.97 -1.73 -4.42
CA LEU A 36 -7.43 -0.41 -4.01
C LEU A 36 -8.30 0.23 -5.10
N ARG A 37 -7.84 0.21 -6.35
CA ARG A 37 -8.60 0.74 -7.50
C ARG A 37 -9.99 0.10 -7.60
N LEU A 38 -10.08 -1.23 -7.47
CA LEU A 38 -11.37 -1.94 -7.51
C LEU A 38 -12.25 -1.61 -6.31
N ALA A 39 -11.67 -1.50 -5.11
CA ALA A 39 -12.41 -1.13 -3.92
C ALA A 39 -13.02 0.26 -4.03
N LEU A 40 -12.29 1.23 -4.60
CA LEU A 40 -12.77 2.59 -4.80
C LEU A 40 -13.86 2.68 -5.87
N GLN A 41 -13.78 1.86 -6.93
CA GLN A 41 -14.87 1.75 -7.92
C GLN A 41 -16.15 1.19 -7.28
N ARG A 42 -16.03 0.26 -6.33
CA ARG A 42 -17.17 -0.34 -5.63
C ARG A 42 -17.76 0.57 -4.55
N TRP A 43 -16.93 1.37 -3.89
CA TRP A 43 -17.33 2.21 -2.76
C TRP A 43 -16.96 3.68 -3.02
N PRO A 44 -17.82 4.43 -3.74
CA PRO A 44 -17.53 5.84 -4.06
C PRO A 44 -17.34 6.72 -2.81
N LEU A 45 -18.09 6.46 -1.73
CA LEU A 45 -17.91 7.17 -0.45
C LEU A 45 -16.54 6.92 0.20
N LEU A 46 -15.88 5.78 -0.08
CA LEU A 46 -14.52 5.53 0.37
C LEU A 46 -13.53 6.45 -0.35
N ALA A 47 -13.75 6.73 -1.63
CA ALA A 47 -12.92 7.69 -2.38
C ALA A 47 -13.09 9.11 -1.84
N GLU A 48 -14.33 9.53 -1.55
CA GLU A 48 -14.60 10.83 -0.92
C GLU A 48 -13.93 10.95 0.45
N LEU A 49 -13.99 9.90 1.27
CA LEU A 49 -13.34 9.87 2.57
C LEU A 49 -11.81 9.98 2.46
N LEU A 50 -11.19 9.32 1.49
CA LEU A 50 -9.74 9.41 1.27
C LEU A 50 -9.34 10.81 0.81
N ALA A 51 -10.08 11.40 -0.13
CA ALA A 51 -9.87 12.77 -0.59
C ALA A 51 -10.02 13.78 0.56
N ALA A 52 -11.06 13.65 1.39
CA ALA A 52 -11.26 14.50 2.57
C ALA A 52 -10.14 14.38 3.61
N ARG A 53 -9.40 13.26 3.62
CA ARG A 53 -8.24 13.04 4.49
C ARG A 53 -6.91 13.45 3.85
N GLY A 54 -6.92 14.02 2.65
CA GLY A 54 -5.72 14.38 1.89
C GLY A 54 -4.90 13.17 1.47
N VAL A 55 -5.51 11.98 1.43
CA VAL A 55 -4.89 10.75 0.93
C VAL A 55 -5.33 10.61 -0.51
N GLU A 56 -4.45 11.01 -1.44
CA GLU A 56 -4.67 10.75 -2.86
C GLU A 56 -4.70 9.22 -3.08
N PRO A 57 -5.73 8.69 -3.78
CA PRO A 57 -5.85 7.26 -4.08
C PRO A 57 -4.79 6.73 -5.06
#